data_AF-A0A929FUV1-F1
#
_entry.id   AF-A0A929FUV1-F1
#
_cell.length_a   1.000
_cell.length_b   1.000
_cell.length_c   1.000
_cell.angle_alpha   90.00
_cell.angle_beta   90.00
_cell.angle_gamma   90.00
#
_symmetry.space_group_name_H-M   'P 1'
#
loop_
_entity.id
_entity.type
_entity.pdbx_description
1 polymer ?
#
loop_
_entity_poly.entity_id
_entity_poly.type
_entity_poly.pdbx_seq_one_letter_code
_entity_poly.pdbx_strand_id
1 'polypeptide(L)'
;MGLFFEILSAINNPDRQASVSQLESVTNSIQQLAASHGIEPSQMQNIMSVLGNVLRPTLRQQRSTMGGNQLENLIGQAMGSGGISSRLQSLLSSQSLQQISQTVSQRTGLSPDIIQAMLPTLIPSVMELLKMGAPKPGTEGSNPLLNTFLDSDRDGDTDLGNVMKFANRFLNPSL
;
A
#
# COMPACT_ATOMS: atom_id res chain seq x y z
N MET A 1 -10.69 9.96 -9.71
CA MET A 1 -11.49 9.11 -8.80
C MET A 1 -10.51 8.48 -7.85
N GLY A 2 -10.68 8.71 -6.54
CA GLY A 2 -9.65 8.37 -5.55
C GLY A 2 -9.44 6.86 -5.35
N LEU A 3 -8.23 6.48 -4.94
CA LEU A 3 -7.83 5.11 -4.64
C LEU A 3 -8.73 4.42 -3.60
N PHE A 4 -9.31 5.19 -2.66
CA PHE A 4 -10.28 4.67 -1.71
C PHE A 4 -11.61 4.25 -2.37
N PHE A 5 -12.09 5.02 -3.36
CA PHE A 5 -13.28 4.63 -4.12
C PHE A 5 -13.03 3.35 -4.92
N GLU A 6 -11.83 3.19 -5.48
CA GLU A 6 -11.43 1.94 -6.14
C GLU A 6 -11.44 0.75 -5.17
N ILE A 7 -11.00 0.94 -3.92
CA ILE A 7 -11.11 -0.09 -2.87
C ILE A 7 -12.58 -0.48 -2.65
N LEU A 8 -13.49 0.49 -2.51
CA LEU A 8 -14.92 0.21 -2.35
C LEU A 8 -15.52 -0.50 -3.57
N SER A 9 -15.15 -0.08 -4.78
CA SER A 9 -15.55 -0.73 -6.03
C SER A 9 -15.04 -2.16 -6.10
N ALA A 10 -13.80 -2.41 -5.67
CA ALA A 10 -13.22 -3.75 -5.62
C ALA A 10 -13.92 -4.64 -4.59
N ILE A 11 -14.25 -4.11 -3.40
CA ILE A 11 -14.99 -4.86 -2.36
C ILE A 11 -16.37 -5.28 -2.87
N ASN A 12 -17.04 -4.41 -3.63
CA ASN A 12 -18.36 -4.69 -4.21
C ASN A 12 -18.30 -5.57 -5.47
N ASN A 13 -17.11 -5.92 -5.97
CA ASN A 13 -16.95 -6.72 -7.18
C ASN A 13 -16.60 -8.17 -6.83
N PRO A 14 -17.47 -9.15 -7.14
CA PRO A 14 -17.24 -10.56 -6.80
C PRO A 14 -16.01 -11.16 -7.51
N ASP A 15 -15.55 -10.58 -8.61
CA ASP A 15 -14.37 -11.03 -9.36
C ASP A 15 -13.03 -10.55 -8.76
N ARG A 16 -13.08 -9.76 -7.69
CA ARG A 16 -11.90 -9.17 -7.05
C ARG A 16 -11.57 -9.85 -5.74
N GLN A 17 -10.30 -9.77 -5.36
CA GLN A 17 -9.80 -10.35 -4.12
C GLN A 17 -10.14 -9.53 -2.87
N ALA A 18 -10.60 -8.29 -3.03
CA ALA A 18 -10.95 -7.37 -1.96
C ALA A 18 -12.05 -7.90 -1.03
N SER A 19 -11.90 -7.65 0.26
CA SER A 19 -12.98 -7.80 1.24
C SER A 19 -12.87 -6.72 2.32
N VAL A 20 -13.99 -6.45 3.02
CA VAL A 20 -14.00 -5.58 4.19
C VAL A 20 -13.05 -6.10 5.28
N SER A 21 -13.01 -7.42 5.49
CA SER A 21 -12.12 -8.05 6.47
C SER A 21 -10.63 -7.85 6.16
N GLN A 22 -10.25 -7.84 4.88
CA GLN A 22 -8.87 -7.53 4.48
C GLN A 22 -8.53 -6.06 4.74
N LEU A 23 -9.44 -5.14 4.40
CA LEU A 23 -9.27 -3.72 4.66
C LEU A 23 -9.11 -3.45 6.16
N GLU A 24 -9.94 -4.10 6.97
CA GLU A 24 -9.88 -4.04 8.43
C GLU A 24 -8.55 -4.57 8.96
N SER A 25 -8.12 -5.75 8.51
CA SER A 25 -6.83 -6.33 8.92
C SER A 25 -5.66 -5.40 8.62
N VAL A 26 -5.57 -4.89 7.38
CA VAL A 26 -4.51 -3.95 6.97
C VAL A 26 -4.55 -2.68 7.82
N THR A 27 -5.74 -2.11 8.00
CA THR A 27 -5.93 -0.87 8.77
C THR A 27 -5.53 -1.07 10.23
N ASN A 28 -5.94 -2.18 10.85
CA ASN A 28 -5.62 -2.50 12.23
C ASN A 28 -4.11 -2.77 12.42
N SER A 29 -3.46 -3.47 11.49
CA SER A 29 -2.00 -3.68 11.56
C SER A 29 -1.22 -2.37 11.52
N ILE A 30 -1.63 -1.43 10.67
CA ILE A 30 -1.02 -0.09 10.60
C ILE A 30 -1.26 0.71 11.88
N GLN A 31 -2.48 0.66 12.43
CA GLN A 31 -2.81 1.36 13.68
C GLN A 31 -2.04 0.80 14.88
N GLN A 32 -1.93 -0.53 14.98
CA GLN A 32 -1.15 -1.20 16.02
C GLN A 32 0.33 -0.83 15.93
N LEU A 33 0.88 -0.77 14.72
CA LEU A 33 2.25 -0.33 14.50
C LEU A 33 2.46 1.14 14.92
N ALA A 34 1.52 2.02 14.60
CA ALA A 34 1.59 3.41 15.04
C ALA A 34 1.59 3.49 16.58
N ALA A 35 0.68 2.75 17.24
CA ALA A 35 0.59 2.69 18.69
C ALA A 35 1.85 2.11 19.34
N SER A 36 2.47 1.08 18.77
CA SER A 36 3.69 0.47 19.32
C SER A 36 4.91 1.39 19.26
N HIS A 37 4.90 2.38 18.37
CA HIS A 37 5.95 3.39 18.23
C HIS A 37 5.57 4.77 18.81
N GLY A 38 4.40 4.90 19.47
CA GLY A 38 3.94 6.17 20.04
C GLY A 38 3.61 7.23 18.99
N ILE A 39 3.24 6.83 17.78
CA ILE A 39 2.94 7.70 16.64
C ILE A 39 1.43 7.98 16.60
N GLU A 40 1.07 9.26 16.52
CA GLU A 40 -0.34 9.66 16.42
C GLU A 40 -0.95 9.30 15.05
N PRO A 41 -2.28 9.03 14.97
CA PRO A 41 -2.92 8.65 13.72
C PRO A 41 -2.75 9.66 12.57
N SER A 42 -2.71 10.96 12.88
CA SER A 42 -2.46 12.03 11.90
C SER A 42 -1.04 11.98 11.34
N GLN A 43 -0.05 11.72 12.20
CA GLN A 43 1.34 11.52 11.80
C GLN A 43 1.49 10.23 10.99
N MET A 44 0.78 9.16 11.36
CA MET A 44 0.75 7.92 10.60
C MET A 44 0.16 8.09 9.19
N GLN A 45 -0.90 8.89 9.06
CA GLN A 45 -1.44 9.27 7.75
C GLN A 45 -0.39 10.00 6.91
N ASN A 46 0.37 10.93 7.49
CA ASN A 46 1.47 11.61 6.80
C ASN A 46 2.58 10.64 6.37
N ILE A 47 2.96 9.69 7.23
CA ILE A 47 3.93 8.63 6.88
C ILE A 47 3.45 7.85 5.66
N MET A 48 2.18 7.40 5.67
CA MET A 48 1.60 6.64 4.56
C MET A 48 1.54 7.47 3.26
N SER A 49 1.16 8.74 3.37
CA SER A 49 1.14 9.70 2.25
C SER A 49 2.51 9.79 1.58
N VAL A 50 3.56 10.04 2.38
CA VAL A 50 4.93 10.17 1.88
C VAL A 50 5.43 8.82 1.35
N LEU A 51 5.21 7.73 2.08
CA LEU A 51 5.64 6.39 1.69
C LEU A 51 5.03 6.00 0.33
N GLY A 52 3.74 6.24 0.13
CA GLY A 52 3.08 6.00 -1.16
C GLY A 52 3.71 6.80 -2.29
N ASN A 53 3.99 8.09 -2.05
CA ASN A 53 4.64 8.96 -3.03
C ASN A 53 6.06 8.53 -3.40
N VAL A 54 6.82 7.93 -2.46
CA VAL A 54 8.17 7.41 -2.72
C VAL A 54 8.13 6.01 -3.35
N LEU A 55 7.18 5.16 -2.97
CA LEU A 55 7.04 3.81 -3.54
C LEU A 55 6.53 3.83 -4.98
N ARG A 56 5.62 4.75 -5.31
CA ARG A 56 5.02 4.87 -6.66
C ARG A 56 6.04 4.89 -7.80
N PRO A 57 7.05 5.79 -7.84
CA PRO A 57 8.02 5.81 -8.93
C PRO A 57 8.81 4.50 -9.02
N THR A 58 9.13 3.88 -7.88
CA THR A 58 9.82 2.58 -7.84
C THR A 58 8.96 1.49 -8.48
N LEU A 59 7.68 1.40 -8.13
CA LEU A 59 6.76 0.43 -8.75
C LEU A 59 6.50 0.73 -10.23
N ARG A 60 6.46 2.00 -10.65
CA ARG A 60 6.37 2.38 -12.07
C ARG A 60 7.61 1.95 -12.86
N GLN A 61 8.79 2.10 -12.27
CA GLN A 61 10.03 1.61 -12.86
C GLN A 61 9.99 0.09 -12.99
N GLN A 62 9.56 -0.63 -11.94
CA GLN A 62 9.41 -2.09 -11.99
C GLN A 62 8.40 -2.54 -13.04
N ARG A 63 7.26 -1.83 -13.17
CA ARG A 63 6.28 -2.06 -14.25
C ARG A 63 6.90 -1.90 -15.63
N SER A 64 7.79 -0.92 -15.80
CA SER A 64 8.47 -0.64 -17.07
C SER A 64 9.54 -1.68 -17.38
N THR A 65 10.25 -2.19 -16.36
CA THR A 65 11.31 -3.19 -16.51
C THR A 65 10.77 -4.62 -16.69
N MET A 66 9.78 -5.03 -15.89
CA MET A 66 9.26 -6.41 -15.85
C MET A 66 8.00 -6.58 -16.71
N GLY A 67 7.33 -5.47 -17.07
CA GLY A 67 6.02 -5.48 -17.72
C GLY A 67 4.86 -5.48 -16.74
N GLY A 68 3.76 -4.82 -17.12
CA GLY A 68 2.57 -4.64 -16.28
C GLY A 68 1.97 -5.93 -15.76
N ASN A 69 1.80 -6.91 -16.64
CA ASN A 69 1.20 -8.20 -16.27
C ASN A 69 2.06 -8.96 -15.24
N GLN A 70 3.39 -8.84 -15.29
CA GLN A 70 4.26 -9.51 -14.31
C GLN A 70 4.16 -8.84 -12.94
N LEU A 71 4.14 -7.51 -12.87
CA LEU A 71 3.95 -6.78 -11.61
C LEU A 71 2.57 -7.06 -11.00
N GLU A 72 1.52 -7.07 -11.83
CA GLU A 72 0.16 -7.40 -11.41
C GLU A 72 0.07 -8.82 -10.84
N ASN A 73 0.71 -9.80 -11.51
CA ASN A 73 0.78 -11.17 -11.02
C ASN A 73 1.58 -11.29 -9.72
N LEU A 74 2.68 -10.55 -9.59
CA LEU A 74 3.49 -10.54 -8.37
C LEU A 74 2.67 -10.04 -7.17
N ILE A 75 1.95 -8.93 -7.35
CA ILE A 75 1.09 -8.35 -6.31
C ILE A 75 -0.13 -9.25 -6.06
N GLY A 76 -0.74 -9.82 -7.11
CA GLY A 76 -1.95 -10.63 -7.03
C GLY A 76 -1.79 -12.00 -6.36
N GLN A 77 -0.62 -12.64 -6.47
CA GLN A 77 -0.36 -13.99 -5.92
C GLN A 77 0.18 -13.99 -4.47
N ALA A 78 0.25 -12.80 -3.86
CA ALA A 78 1.08 -12.55 -2.70
C ALA A 78 0.62 -13.23 -1.38
N MET A 79 -0.56 -13.88 -1.34
CA MET A 79 -1.11 -14.44 -0.08
C MET A 79 -1.25 -15.97 0.00
N GLY A 80 -0.66 -16.71 -0.93
CA GLY A 80 -0.39 -18.14 -0.73
C GLY A 80 0.99 -18.35 -0.11
N SER A 81 1.06 -18.59 1.20
CA SER A 81 2.24 -19.09 1.95
C SER A 81 3.57 -18.34 1.76
N GLY A 82 3.90 -17.41 2.67
CA GLY A 82 5.28 -17.00 2.97
C GLY A 82 6.08 -16.20 1.92
N GLY A 83 5.46 -15.78 0.81
CA GLY A 83 6.19 -15.30 -0.38
C GLY A 83 6.36 -13.78 -0.55
N ILE A 84 5.71 -12.93 0.23
CA ILE A 84 5.80 -11.47 0.07
C ILE A 84 7.19 -10.95 0.43
N SER A 85 7.78 -11.41 1.53
CA SER A 85 9.03 -10.86 2.07
C SER A 85 10.23 -11.11 1.16
N SER A 86 10.34 -12.29 0.55
CA SER A 86 11.43 -12.60 -0.40
C SER A 86 11.22 -11.95 -1.77
N ARG A 87 9.98 -11.86 -2.27
CA ARG A 87 9.68 -11.19 -3.55
C ARG A 87 9.75 -9.67 -3.44
N LEU A 88 9.36 -9.09 -2.31
CA LEU A 88 9.56 -7.66 -2.04
C LEU A 88 11.03 -7.28 -1.98
N GLN A 89 11.90 -8.14 -1.43
CA GLN A 89 13.34 -7.92 -1.46
C GLN A 89 13.90 -7.87 -2.89
N SER A 90 13.31 -8.61 -3.83
CA SER A 90 13.66 -8.48 -5.26
C SER A 90 13.12 -7.20 -5.91
N LEU A 91 12.02 -6.63 -5.39
CA LEU A 91 11.44 -5.38 -5.88
C LEU A 91 12.12 -4.13 -5.31
N LEU A 92 12.55 -4.20 -4.05
CA LEU A 92 13.14 -3.11 -3.29
C LEU A 92 14.51 -3.53 -2.77
N SER A 93 15.56 -3.01 -3.41
CA SER A 93 16.94 -3.21 -2.95
C SER A 93 17.16 -2.60 -1.56
N SER A 94 18.18 -3.08 -0.83
CA SER A 94 18.57 -2.48 0.46
C SER A 94 18.88 -0.98 0.34
N GLN A 95 19.45 -0.55 -0.78
CA GLN A 95 19.72 0.86 -1.06
C GLN A 95 18.43 1.67 -1.25
N SER A 96 17.42 1.09 -1.92
CA SER A 96 16.10 1.70 -2.07
C SER A 96 15.41 1.86 -0.71
N LEU A 97 15.49 0.86 0.17
CA LEU A 97 14.91 0.94 1.52
C LEU A 97 15.56 2.04 2.36
N GLN A 98 16.88 2.22 2.27
CA GLN A 98 17.59 3.32 2.93
C GLN A 98 17.13 4.69 2.40
N GLN A 99 17.01 4.84 1.08
CA GLN A 99 16.53 6.08 0.46
C GLN A 99 15.08 6.39 0.84
N ILE A 100 14.21 5.37 0.88
CA ILE A 100 12.83 5.50 1.35
C ILE A 100 12.82 5.99 2.80
N SER A 101 13.59 5.33 3.69
CA SER A 101 13.66 5.72 5.09
C SER A 101 14.10 7.17 5.28
N GLN A 102 15.18 7.57 4.60
CA GLN A 102 15.68 8.95 4.65
C GLN A 102 14.65 9.97 4.15
N THR A 103 13.99 9.68 3.02
CA THR A 103 13.01 10.60 2.42
C THR A 103 11.77 10.73 3.31
N VAL A 104 11.25 9.61 3.83
CA VAL A 104 10.09 9.61 4.73
C VAL A 104 10.44 10.32 6.04
N SER A 105 11.63 10.08 6.60
CA SER A 105 12.12 10.78 7.78
C SER A 105 12.17 12.30 7.58
N GLN A 106 12.78 12.77 6.49
CA GLN A 106 12.90 14.20 6.18
C GLN A 106 11.54 14.89 6.01
N ARG A 107 10.55 14.19 5.46
CA ARG A 107 9.21 14.74 5.18
C ARG A 107 8.27 14.67 6.38
N THR A 108 8.45 13.68 7.26
CA THR A 108 7.56 13.45 8.41
C THR A 108 8.12 13.99 9.72
N GLY A 109 9.41 14.32 9.77
CA GLY A 109 10.10 14.76 10.99
C GLY A 109 10.45 13.64 11.96
N LEU A 110 10.18 12.37 11.61
CA LEU A 110 10.53 11.20 12.39
C LEU A 110 11.98 10.78 12.16
N SER A 111 12.58 10.08 13.13
CA SER A 111 13.94 9.57 12.96
C SER A 111 14.01 8.47 11.87
N PRO A 112 15.10 8.40 11.10
CA PRO A 112 15.30 7.33 10.12
C PRO A 112 15.25 5.93 10.74
N ASP A 113 15.69 5.78 12.00
CA ASP A 113 15.65 4.51 12.72
C ASP A 113 14.21 4.02 12.97
N ILE A 114 13.32 4.93 13.39
CA ILE A 114 11.89 4.60 13.58
C ILE A 114 11.27 4.20 12.24
N ILE A 115 11.50 4.98 11.18
CA ILE A 115 10.96 4.65 9.86
C ILE A 115 11.50 3.30 9.38
N GLN A 116 12.80 3.05 9.52
CA GLN A 116 13.43 1.81 9.11
C GLN A 116 12.87 0.60 9.87
N ALA A 117 12.52 0.75 11.15
CA ALA A 117 11.85 -0.28 11.94
C ALA A 117 10.41 -0.54 11.48
N MET A 118 9.71 0.47 10.94
CA MET A 118 8.33 0.35 10.47
C MET A 118 8.22 -0.19 9.04
N LEU A 119 9.18 0.08 8.16
CA LEU A 119 9.15 -0.32 6.75
C LEU A 119 8.82 -1.81 6.50
N PRO A 120 9.36 -2.77 7.27
CA PRO A 120 9.04 -4.19 7.09
C PRO A 120 7.57 -4.53 7.25
N THR A 121 6.81 -3.72 7.98
CA THR A 121 5.34 -3.87 8.13
C THR A 121 4.61 -3.00 7.12
N LEU A 122 5.02 -1.75 6.95
CA LEU A 122 4.32 -0.80 6.08
C LEU A 122 4.32 -1.22 4.62
N ILE A 123 5.46 -1.68 4.09
CA ILE A 123 5.57 -2.03 2.68
C ILE A 123 4.64 -3.20 2.33
N PRO A 124 4.65 -4.33 3.09
CA PRO A 124 3.65 -5.38 2.90
C PRO A 124 2.21 -4.89 3.00
N SER A 125 1.87 -4.05 3.98
CA SER A 125 0.50 -3.51 4.11
C SER A 125 0.07 -2.71 2.88
N VAL A 126 0.97 -1.92 2.29
CA VAL A 126 0.70 -1.23 1.02
C VAL A 126 0.50 -2.23 -0.12
N MET A 127 1.32 -3.29 -0.22
CA MET A 127 1.13 -4.32 -1.24
C MET A 127 -0.18 -5.08 -1.07
N GLU A 128 -0.56 -5.39 0.18
CA GLU A 128 -1.83 -6.05 0.50
C GLU A 128 -3.02 -5.20 0.09
N LEU A 129 -2.95 -3.89 0.36
CA LEU A 129 -3.95 -2.92 -0.09
C LEU A 129 -4.07 -2.93 -1.62
N LEU A 130 -2.95 -2.83 -2.35
CA LEU A 130 -2.95 -2.84 -3.82
C LEU A 130 -3.45 -4.17 -4.39
N LYS A 131 -3.16 -5.29 -3.73
CA LYS A 131 -3.64 -6.62 -4.12
C LYS A 131 -5.16 -6.74 -4.06
N MET A 132 -5.86 -5.96 -3.24
CA MET A 132 -7.32 -6.02 -3.17
C MET A 132 -7.99 -5.81 -4.55
N GLY A 133 -7.37 -5.05 -5.46
CA GLY A 133 -7.85 -4.88 -6.84
C GLY A 133 -7.52 -6.04 -7.78
N ALA A 134 -6.66 -6.96 -7.40
CA ALA A 134 -6.30 -8.09 -8.24
C ALA A 134 -7.55 -8.96 -8.53
N PRO A 135 -7.65 -9.51 -9.76
CA PRO A 135 -8.70 -10.48 -10.05
C PRO A 135 -8.51 -11.73 -9.19
N LYS A 136 -9.61 -12.42 -8.87
CA LYS A 136 -9.56 -13.74 -8.25
C LYS A 136 -8.94 -14.77 -9.21
N PRO A 137 -8.31 -15.83 -8.69
CA PRO A 137 -7.85 -16.94 -9.53
C PRO A 137 -8.99 -17.47 -10.40
N GLY A 138 -8.75 -17.59 -11.71
CA GLY A 138 -9.77 -18.03 -12.67
C GLY A 138 -10.61 -16.91 -13.28
N THR A 139 -10.43 -15.66 -12.86
CA THR A 139 -11.06 -14.48 -13.48
C THR A 139 -10.04 -13.66 -14.27
N GLU A 140 -10.42 -13.20 -15.46
CA GLU A 140 -9.62 -12.27 -16.24
C GLU A 140 -9.87 -10.82 -15.81
N GLY A 141 -8.82 -10.01 -15.75
CA GLY A 141 -8.95 -8.59 -15.49
C GLY A 141 -7.66 -7.93 -15.00
N SER A 142 -7.53 -6.63 -15.22
CA SER A 142 -6.42 -5.83 -14.70
C SER A 142 -6.65 -5.45 -13.24
N ASN A 143 -5.61 -5.11 -12.48
CA ASN A 143 -5.72 -4.58 -11.12
C ASN A 143 -6.01 -3.06 -11.12
N PRO A 144 -7.25 -2.58 -10.88
CA PRO A 144 -7.59 -1.16 -10.94
C PRO A 144 -6.94 -0.35 -9.81
N LEU A 145 -6.72 -0.95 -8.62
CA LEU A 145 -6.05 -0.26 -7.51
C LEU A 145 -4.58 -0.01 -7.84
N LEU A 146 -3.88 -1.02 -8.36
CA LEU A 146 -2.51 -0.85 -8.82
C LEU A 146 -2.43 0.15 -9.97
N ASN A 147 -3.30 0.05 -10.96
CA ASN A 147 -3.31 0.97 -12.09
C ASN A 147 -3.54 2.40 -11.63
N THR A 148 -4.57 2.65 -10.82
CA THR A 148 -4.84 3.97 -10.25
C THR A 148 -3.64 4.48 -9.47
N PHE A 149 -3.07 3.65 -8.58
CA PHE A 149 -1.89 4.02 -7.80
C PHE A 149 -0.68 4.42 -8.66
N LEU A 150 -0.47 3.77 -9.81
CA LEU A 150 0.66 4.03 -10.71
C LEU A 150 0.41 5.17 -11.71
N ASP A 151 -0.84 5.43 -12.07
CA ASP A 151 -1.22 6.38 -13.12
C ASP A 151 -1.25 7.84 -12.65
N SER A 152 -1.45 8.09 -11.34
CA SER A 152 -1.60 9.47 -10.83
C SER A 152 -0.49 10.42 -11.28
N ASP A 153 -0.95 11.49 -11.92
CA ASP A 153 -0.23 12.69 -12.37
C ASP A 153 0.04 13.70 -11.23
N ARG A 154 -0.07 13.24 -9.97
CA ARG A 154 0.17 13.97 -8.70
C ARG A 154 -0.99 14.87 -8.22
N ASP A 155 -2.20 14.62 -8.67
CA ASP A 155 -3.43 15.29 -8.21
C ASP A 155 -3.84 14.98 -6.74
N GLY A 156 -3.30 13.91 -6.13
CA GLY A 156 -3.56 13.54 -4.74
C GLY A 156 -4.66 12.49 -4.55
N ASP A 157 -5.26 12.01 -5.64
CA ASP A 157 -6.31 10.97 -5.63
C ASP A 157 -5.76 9.60 -5.19
N THR A 158 -4.44 9.41 -5.23
CA THR A 158 -3.74 8.15 -4.87
C THR A 158 -2.97 8.24 -3.56
N ASP A 159 -3.27 9.25 -2.75
CA ASP A 159 -2.63 9.44 -1.46
C ASP A 159 -3.06 8.36 -0.46
N LEU A 160 -2.09 7.59 0.05
CA LEU A 160 -2.35 6.50 0.98
C LEU A 160 -2.76 6.99 2.37
N GLY A 161 -2.37 8.21 2.79
CA GLY A 161 -2.86 8.81 4.02
C GLY A 161 -4.36 9.10 3.94
N ASN A 162 -4.83 9.62 2.80
CA ASN A 162 -6.25 9.80 2.53
C ASN A 162 -6.99 8.46 2.51
N VAL A 163 -6.43 7.42 1.88
CA VAL A 163 -7.01 6.07 1.93
C VAL A 163 -7.16 5.59 3.37
N MET A 164 -6.13 5.74 4.20
CA MET A 164 -6.19 5.34 5.61
C MET A 164 -7.23 6.13 6.40
N LYS A 165 -7.33 7.44 6.16
CA LYS A 165 -8.35 8.30 6.77
C LYS A 165 -9.77 7.82 6.43
N PHE A 166 -10.04 7.56 5.15
CA PHE A 166 -11.35 7.10 4.72
C PHE A 166 -11.64 5.65 5.13
N ALA A 167 -10.65 4.76 5.09
CA ALA A 167 -10.77 3.40 5.59
C ALA A 167 -11.14 3.40 7.07
N ASN A 168 -10.47 4.22 7.89
CA ASN A 168 -10.80 4.33 9.31
C ASN A 168 -12.22 4.85 9.53
N ARG A 169 -12.66 5.87 8.77
CA ARG A 169 -14.04 6.39 8.86
C ARG A 169 -15.08 5.37 8.40
N PHE A 170 -14.74 4.55 7.40
CA PHE A 170 -15.63 3.50 6.89
C PHE A 170 -15.78 2.34 7.88
N LEU A 171 -14.67 1.91 8.50
CA LEU A 171 -14.65 0.83 9.50
C LEU A 171 -15.21 1.29 10.84
N ASN A 172 -14.97 2.56 11.21
CA ASN A 172 -15.42 3.19 12.45
C ASN A 172 -16.27 4.44 12.14
N PRO A 173 -17.52 4.27 11.69
CA PRO A 173 -18.39 5.41 11.32
C PRO A 173 -18.82 6.29 12.49
N SER A 174 -18.55 5.86 13.72
CA SER A 174 -18.97 6.50 14.98
C SER A 174 -17.94 7.49 15.57
N LEU A 175 -16.78 7.66 14.91
CA LEU A 175 -15.73 8.63 15.26
C LEU A 175 -15.81 9.88 14.37
#